data_AF-A0A413T034-F1
#
_entry.id   AF-A0A413T034-F1
#
_cell.length_a   1.000
_cell.length_b   1.000
_cell.length_c   1.000
_cell.angle_alpha   90.00
_cell.angle_beta   90.00
_cell.angle_gamma   90.00
#
_symmetry.space_group_name_H-M   'P 1'
#
loop_
_entity.id
_entity.type
_entity.pdbx_description
1 polymer ?
#
loop_
_entity_poly.entity_id
_entity_poly.type
_entity_poly.pdbx_seq_one_letter_code
_entity_poly.pdbx_strand_id
1 'polypeptide(L)'
;MHPFRKLPNVGVQTEQDLLAMGYTSIDSLKGVKADELYQKECDLRGCSIDRCQLYLYRALEYYINSENPDMDKCKWWYWKDDYFYPSPCGARCVICPSFPKECKGCRNIKGRVFWTQYTGDTVCPIWKCCSEYNRENCGSCPDLPCARFMKDPTISDEENEANLKQMIDNLSEFVK
;
A
#
# COMPACT_ATOMS: atom_id res chain seq x y z
N MET A 1 29.15 13.35 -5.73
CA MET A 1 27.98 12.44 -5.71
C MET A 1 26.93 13.05 -4.80
N HIS A 2 25.74 13.35 -5.31
CA HIS A 2 24.70 13.98 -4.51
C HIS A 2 24.23 13.05 -3.38
N PRO A 3 23.79 13.55 -2.21
CA PRO A 3 23.27 12.73 -1.12
C PRO A 3 22.14 11.78 -1.54
N PHE A 4 21.37 12.14 -2.57
CA PHE A 4 20.31 11.29 -3.10
C PHE A 4 20.79 9.92 -3.60
N ARG A 5 22.03 9.78 -4.10
CA ARG A 5 22.56 8.48 -4.53
C ARG A 5 22.76 7.49 -3.37
N LYS A 6 22.68 7.95 -2.13
CA LYS A 6 22.72 7.09 -0.94
C LYS A 6 21.34 6.53 -0.58
N LEU A 7 20.27 7.07 -1.15
CA LEU A 7 18.91 6.63 -0.88
C LEU A 7 18.61 5.30 -1.60
N PRO A 8 17.80 4.40 -1.02
CA PRO A 8 17.44 3.14 -1.65
C PRO A 8 16.78 3.34 -3.02
N ASN A 9 17.24 2.59 -4.02
CA ASN A 9 16.74 2.58 -5.41
C ASN A 9 16.86 3.91 -6.18
N VAL A 10 17.46 4.96 -5.63
CA VAL A 10 17.58 6.25 -6.33
C VAL A 10 18.74 6.19 -7.32
N GLY A 11 18.40 6.17 -8.62
CA GLY A 11 19.29 6.20 -9.78
C GLY A 11 19.91 7.57 -10.07
N VAL A 12 20.81 7.65 -11.07
CA VAL A 12 21.31 8.94 -11.59
C VAL A 12 20.15 9.74 -12.19
N GLN A 13 19.27 9.06 -12.94
CA GLN A 13 18.09 9.68 -13.52
C GLN A 13 17.16 10.22 -12.43
N THR A 14 16.78 9.38 -11.46
CA THR A 14 15.92 9.80 -10.34
C THR A 14 16.50 10.96 -9.52
N GLU A 15 17.82 11.01 -9.31
CA GLU A 15 18.47 12.18 -8.70
C GLU A 15 18.21 13.45 -9.51
N GLN A 16 18.43 13.39 -10.83
CA GLN A 16 18.22 14.54 -11.71
C GLN A 16 16.75 14.96 -11.75
N ASP A 17 15.81 14.01 -11.73
CA ASP A 17 14.38 14.29 -11.69
C ASP A 17 13.99 15.01 -10.40
N LEU A 18 14.47 14.54 -9.24
CA LEU A 18 14.24 15.20 -7.95
C LEU A 18 14.79 16.63 -7.93
N LEU A 19 16.00 16.83 -8.45
CA LEU A 19 16.62 18.16 -8.56
C LEU A 19 15.83 19.08 -9.52
N ALA A 20 15.40 18.56 -10.67
CA ALA A 20 14.61 19.31 -11.66
C ALA A 20 13.22 19.69 -11.13
N MET A 21 12.64 18.85 -10.27
CA MET A 21 11.44 19.16 -9.49
C MET A 21 11.68 20.13 -8.32
N GLY A 22 12.92 20.56 -8.08
CA GLY A 22 13.27 21.56 -7.07
C GLY A 22 13.60 21.00 -5.68
N TYR A 23 13.75 19.67 -5.53
CA TYR A 23 14.19 19.05 -4.28
C TYR A 23 15.72 18.97 -4.27
N THR A 24 16.37 19.71 -3.37
CA THR A 24 17.83 19.88 -3.37
C THR A 24 18.53 19.20 -2.19
N SER A 25 17.78 18.61 -1.25
CA SER A 25 18.32 17.91 -0.08
C SER A 25 17.40 16.79 0.40
N ILE A 26 17.91 15.86 1.21
CA ILE A 26 17.07 14.81 1.83
C ILE A 26 16.00 15.44 2.74
N ASP A 27 16.34 16.53 3.45
CA ASP A 27 15.39 17.24 4.29
C ASP A 27 14.25 17.87 3.49
N SER A 28 14.50 18.33 2.25
CA SER A 28 13.44 18.88 1.38
C SER A 28 12.38 17.86 0.95
N LEU A 29 12.65 16.56 1.14
CA LEU A 29 11.74 15.47 0.83
C LEU A 29 10.95 14.97 2.04
N LYS A 30 11.26 15.43 3.26
CA LYS A 30 10.53 15.03 4.48
C LYS A 30 9.07 15.48 4.40
N GLY A 31 8.15 14.58 4.72
CA GLY A 31 6.71 14.82 4.67
C GLY A 31 6.09 14.89 3.27
N VAL A 32 6.89 14.92 2.20
CA VAL A 32 6.36 14.98 0.82
C VAL A 32 5.75 13.63 0.45
N LYS A 33 4.55 13.66 -0.13
CA LYS A 33 3.83 12.45 -0.53
C LYS A 33 4.34 11.90 -1.86
N ALA A 34 4.39 10.58 -1.97
CA ALA A 34 4.82 9.91 -3.19
C ALA A 34 3.95 10.26 -4.41
N ASP A 35 2.63 10.39 -4.21
CA ASP A 35 1.72 10.79 -5.28
C ASP A 35 1.96 12.24 -5.73
N GLU A 36 2.38 13.14 -4.83
CA GLU A 36 2.77 14.52 -5.18
C GLU A 36 4.07 14.55 -5.98
N LEU A 37 5.09 13.78 -5.58
CA LEU A 37 6.34 13.64 -6.34
C LEU A 37 6.07 13.12 -7.76
N TYR A 38 5.26 12.06 -7.86
CA TYR A 38 4.91 11.47 -9.14
C TYR A 38 4.13 12.44 -10.03
N GLN A 39 3.14 13.16 -9.47
CA GLN A 39 2.38 14.14 -10.22
C GLN A 39 3.27 15.28 -10.71
N LYS A 40 4.15 15.79 -9.85
CA LYS A 40 5.08 16.87 -10.20
C LYS A 40 6.05 16.46 -11.31
N GLU A 41 6.49 15.19 -11.31
CA GLU A 41 7.32 14.68 -12.40
C GLU A 41 6.50 14.55 -13.70
N CYS A 42 5.27 14.02 -13.63
CA CYS A 42 4.39 13.98 -14.80
C CYS A 42 4.16 15.36 -15.41
N ASP A 43 3.91 16.36 -14.57
CA ASP A 43 3.71 17.76 -14.98
C ASP A 43 4.97 18.33 -15.64
N LEU A 44 6.15 18.07 -15.04
CA LEU A 44 7.44 18.48 -15.60
C LEU A 44 7.73 17.83 -16.97
N ARG A 45 7.32 16.57 -17.15
CA ARG A 45 7.49 15.83 -18.42
C ARG A 45 6.38 16.10 -19.44
N GLY A 46 5.27 16.71 -19.03
CA GLY A 46 4.09 16.93 -19.86
C GLY A 46 3.35 15.65 -20.26
N CYS A 47 3.57 14.54 -19.54
CA CYS A 47 2.91 13.26 -19.79
C CYS A 47 2.84 12.40 -18.52
N SER A 48 1.94 11.42 -18.51
CA SER A 48 1.96 10.38 -17.48
C SER A 48 3.14 9.45 -17.71
N ILE A 49 4.03 9.36 -16.73
CA ILE A 49 5.19 8.46 -16.76
C ILE A 49 4.82 7.05 -16.27
N ASP A 50 5.77 6.11 -16.31
CA ASP A 50 5.51 4.75 -15.86
C ASP A 50 5.31 4.68 -14.33
N ARG A 51 4.37 3.82 -13.89
CA ARG A 51 4.03 3.66 -12.47
C ARG A 51 5.18 3.11 -11.62
N CYS A 52 6.21 2.48 -12.21
CA CYS A 52 7.39 2.06 -11.47
C CYS A 52 8.07 3.21 -10.73
N GLN A 53 7.98 4.43 -11.27
CA GLN A 53 8.50 5.64 -10.64
C GLN A 53 7.68 6.00 -9.39
N LEU A 54 6.36 5.90 -9.45
CA LEU A 54 5.51 6.09 -8.26
C LEU A 54 5.85 5.09 -7.15
N TYR A 55 6.11 3.83 -7.51
CA TYR A 55 6.48 2.81 -6.53
C TYR A 55 7.85 3.08 -5.89
N LEU A 56 8.79 3.63 -6.66
CA LEU A 56 10.05 4.14 -6.12
C LEU A 56 9.79 5.29 -5.16
N TYR A 57 8.95 6.26 -5.52
CA TYR A 57 8.61 7.38 -4.64
C TYR A 57 7.89 6.96 -3.36
N ARG A 58 7.06 5.92 -3.39
CA ARG A 58 6.46 5.34 -2.18
C ARG A 58 7.51 4.70 -1.26
N ALA A 59 8.47 3.97 -1.83
CA ALA A 59 9.59 3.44 -1.07
C ALA A 59 10.46 4.55 -0.46
N LEU A 60 10.64 5.64 -1.20
CA LEU A 60 11.38 6.80 -0.78
C LEU A 60 10.67 7.55 0.35
N GLU A 61 9.37 7.82 0.21
CA GLU A 61 8.52 8.40 1.26
C GLU A 61 8.62 7.58 2.54
N TYR A 62 8.47 6.25 2.45
CA TYR A 62 8.61 5.38 3.60
C TYR A 62 9.99 5.50 4.25
N TYR A 63 11.07 5.42 3.47
CA TYR A 63 12.43 5.46 4.00
C TYR A 63 12.75 6.79 4.71
N ILE A 64 12.38 7.92 4.09
CA ILE A 64 12.69 9.26 4.61
C ILE A 64 11.92 9.57 5.89
N ASN A 65 10.68 9.11 5.98
CA ASN A 65 9.81 9.41 7.12
C ASN A 65 9.85 8.34 8.23
N SER A 66 10.74 7.35 8.12
CA SER A 66 10.95 6.33 9.15
C SER A 66 12.25 6.59 9.90
N GLU A 67 12.22 6.55 11.24
CA GLU A 67 13.42 6.68 12.06
C GLU A 67 14.38 5.49 11.86
N ASN A 68 13.84 4.27 11.84
CA ASN A 68 14.59 3.03 11.63
C ASN A 68 13.89 2.17 10.55
N PRO A 69 14.08 2.49 9.26
CA PRO A 69 13.37 1.82 8.17
C PRO A 69 13.80 0.36 8.02
N ASP A 70 12.81 -0.53 7.93
CA ASP A 70 13.02 -1.90 7.43
C ASP A 70 13.50 -1.86 5.97
N MET A 71 14.72 -2.36 5.73
CA MET A 71 15.35 -2.37 4.41
C MET A 71 14.64 -3.29 3.41
N ASP A 72 13.89 -4.29 3.86
CA ASP A 72 13.09 -5.13 2.96
C ASP A 72 11.90 -4.36 2.38
N LYS A 73 11.32 -3.44 3.17
CA LYS A 73 10.30 -2.50 2.70
C LYS A 73 10.87 -1.40 1.81
N CYS A 74 12.19 -1.20 1.79
CA CYS A 74 12.78 -0.18 0.94
C CYS A 74 12.82 -0.59 -0.54
N LYS A 75 12.45 -1.80 -0.93
CA LYS A 75 12.42 -2.24 -2.33
C LYS A 75 11.20 -1.63 -3.03
N TRP A 76 11.38 -0.96 -4.18
CA TRP A 76 10.28 -0.28 -4.88
C TRP A 76 9.08 -1.20 -5.15
N TRP A 77 9.31 -2.46 -5.51
CA TRP A 77 8.25 -3.41 -5.84
C TRP A 77 7.36 -3.79 -4.64
N TYR A 78 7.81 -3.50 -3.40
CA TYR A 78 7.01 -3.68 -2.19
C TYR A 78 5.78 -2.76 -2.21
N TRP A 79 5.89 -1.60 -2.87
CA TRP A 79 4.89 -0.52 -2.88
C TRP A 79 4.02 -0.45 -4.14
N LYS A 80 3.99 -1.54 -4.92
CA LYS A 80 3.08 -1.66 -6.06
C LYS A 80 1.62 -1.50 -5.61
N ASP A 81 0.78 -1.04 -6.52
CA ASP A 81 -0.66 -0.84 -6.29
C ASP A 81 -1.38 -2.04 -5.70
N ASP A 82 -1.02 -3.24 -6.17
CA ASP A 82 -1.62 -4.50 -5.70
C ASP A 82 -1.50 -4.71 -4.18
N TYR A 83 -0.54 -4.03 -3.55
CA TYR A 83 -0.20 -4.15 -2.13
C TYR A 83 -0.43 -2.84 -1.37
N PHE A 84 -0.23 -1.70 -2.05
CA PHE A 84 -0.36 -0.37 -1.49
C PHE A 84 -1.82 0.01 -1.30
N TYR A 85 -2.65 -0.22 -2.31
CA TYR A 85 -4.09 0.06 -2.21
C TYR A 85 -4.79 -1.02 -1.39
N PRO A 86 -5.91 -0.68 -0.74
CA PRO A 86 -6.64 -1.62 0.08
C PRO A 86 -7.07 -2.87 -0.72
N SER A 87 -6.97 -4.01 -0.05
CA SER A 87 -7.64 -5.25 -0.43
C SER A 87 -9.16 -5.07 -0.29
N PRO A 88 -9.99 -6.02 -0.75
CA PRO A 88 -11.44 -5.86 -0.69
C PRO A 88 -12.01 -5.55 0.70
N CYS A 89 -11.37 -6.05 1.76
CA CYS A 89 -11.74 -5.77 3.14
C CYS A 89 -11.17 -4.46 3.73
N GLY A 90 -10.34 -3.70 3.00
CA GLY A 90 -9.66 -2.52 3.52
C GLY A 90 -8.24 -2.76 4.06
N ALA A 91 -7.83 -4.01 4.25
CA ALA A 91 -6.46 -4.33 4.65
C ALA A 91 -5.44 -3.99 3.56
N ARG A 92 -4.35 -3.32 3.92
CA ARG A 92 -3.24 -2.99 3.00
C ARG A 92 -2.09 -3.97 3.20
N CYS A 93 -1.65 -4.63 2.12
CA CYS A 93 -0.61 -5.65 2.25
C CYS A 93 0.74 -5.06 2.70
N VAL A 94 1.05 -3.82 2.33
CA VAL A 94 2.29 -3.13 2.73
C VAL A 94 2.47 -2.92 4.25
N ILE A 95 1.41 -3.07 5.03
CA ILE A 95 1.44 -3.03 6.50
C ILE A 95 1.04 -4.36 7.15
N CYS A 96 0.80 -5.41 6.34
CA CYS A 96 0.40 -6.72 6.84
C CYS A 96 1.65 -7.53 7.25
N PRO A 97 1.70 -8.07 8.48
CA PRO A 97 2.86 -8.84 8.95
C PRO A 97 3.20 -10.07 8.10
N SER A 98 2.19 -10.73 7.51
CA SER A 98 2.39 -11.91 6.68
C SER A 98 2.92 -11.59 5.27
N PHE A 99 2.83 -10.35 4.81
CA PHE A 99 3.29 -9.94 3.47
C PHE A 99 4.75 -9.46 3.49
N PRO A 100 5.60 -9.84 2.50
CA PRO A 100 5.37 -10.73 1.35
C PRO A 100 5.83 -12.17 1.59
N LYS A 101 6.35 -12.48 2.78
CA LYS A 101 7.05 -13.74 3.05
C LYS A 101 6.08 -14.92 3.08
N GLU A 102 5.10 -14.86 3.97
CA GLU A 102 4.10 -15.91 4.22
C GLU A 102 2.89 -15.78 3.28
N CYS A 103 2.58 -14.56 2.85
CA CYS A 103 1.46 -14.22 1.97
C CYS A 103 1.94 -13.37 0.79
N LYS A 104 1.46 -13.64 -0.42
CA LYS A 104 1.85 -12.90 -1.65
C LYS A 104 0.95 -11.70 -1.97
N GLY A 105 0.12 -11.28 -1.02
CA GLY A 105 -0.81 -10.18 -1.15
C GLY A 105 -2.17 -10.61 -1.71
N CYS A 106 -3.26 -10.08 -1.15
CA CYS A 106 -4.63 -10.56 -1.39
C CYS A 106 -5.00 -10.57 -2.88
N ARG A 107 -4.56 -9.55 -3.64
CA ARG A 107 -4.83 -9.44 -5.08
C ARG A 107 -4.14 -10.52 -5.90
N ASN A 108 -2.89 -10.83 -5.60
CA ASN A 108 -2.14 -11.88 -6.30
C ASN A 108 -2.67 -13.28 -5.98
N ILE A 109 -2.97 -13.54 -4.71
CA ILE A 109 -3.47 -14.85 -4.28
C ILE A 109 -4.96 -15.02 -4.53
N LYS A 110 -5.65 -13.99 -5.04
CA LYS A 110 -7.09 -13.96 -5.29
C LYS A 110 -7.90 -14.40 -4.07
N GLY A 111 -7.57 -13.82 -2.90
CA GLY A 111 -8.24 -14.11 -1.64
C GLY A 111 -7.94 -15.47 -0.99
N ARG A 112 -7.07 -16.32 -1.57
CA ARG A 112 -6.64 -17.60 -0.98
C ARG A 112 -5.60 -17.39 0.14
N VAL A 113 -6.01 -16.70 1.19
CA VAL A 113 -5.20 -16.40 2.38
C VAL A 113 -5.08 -17.62 3.29
N PHE A 114 -3.95 -17.75 3.98
CA PHE A 114 -3.63 -18.95 4.75
C PHE A 114 -4.67 -19.29 5.84
N TRP A 115 -5.34 -18.29 6.42
CA TRP A 115 -6.27 -18.51 7.51
C TRP A 115 -7.63 -19.10 7.07
N THR A 116 -7.94 -19.17 5.77
CA THR A 116 -9.23 -19.74 5.33
C THR A 116 -9.35 -21.22 5.71
N GLN A 117 -8.22 -21.92 5.91
CA GLN A 117 -8.19 -23.27 6.44
C GLN A 117 -8.86 -23.42 7.82
N TYR A 118 -8.90 -22.35 8.63
CA TYR A 118 -9.50 -22.37 9.97
C TYR A 118 -11.01 -22.08 9.95
N THR A 119 -11.53 -21.54 8.85
CA THR A 119 -12.95 -21.17 8.67
C THR A 119 -13.71 -22.18 7.80
N GLY A 120 -13.00 -23.14 7.21
CA GLY A 120 -13.56 -24.09 6.24
C GLY A 120 -13.72 -23.51 4.84
N ASP A 121 -13.28 -22.26 4.62
CA ASP A 121 -13.31 -21.60 3.33
C ASP A 121 -12.08 -21.94 2.48
N THR A 122 -12.24 -21.89 1.15
CA THR A 122 -11.12 -22.00 0.20
C THR A 122 -10.62 -20.63 -0.28
N VAL A 123 -11.45 -19.60 -0.13
CA VAL A 123 -11.20 -18.21 -0.52
C VAL A 123 -11.83 -17.31 0.53
N CYS A 124 -11.17 -16.21 0.89
CA CYS A 124 -11.70 -15.21 1.81
C CYS A 124 -13.14 -14.79 1.43
N PRO A 125 -14.12 -14.89 2.34
CA PRO A 125 -15.52 -14.57 2.05
C PRO A 125 -15.75 -13.14 1.54
N ILE A 126 -14.97 -12.17 2.04
CA ILE A 126 -15.03 -10.77 1.59
C ILE A 126 -14.53 -10.64 0.15
N TRP A 127 -13.40 -11.30 -0.16
CA TRP A 127 -12.85 -11.35 -1.52
C TRP A 127 -13.85 -11.96 -2.50
N LYS A 128 -14.41 -13.11 -2.13
CA LYS A 128 -15.42 -13.81 -2.92
C LYS A 128 -16.63 -12.92 -3.20
N CYS A 129 -17.18 -12.29 -2.16
CA CYS A 129 -18.31 -11.36 -2.28
C CYS A 129 -18.01 -10.22 -3.26
N CYS A 130 -16.88 -9.52 -3.08
CA CYS A 130 -16.52 -8.41 -3.98
C CYS A 130 -16.36 -8.88 -5.43
N SER A 131 -15.77 -10.06 -5.63
CA SER A 131 -15.62 -10.64 -6.98
C SER A 131 -16.97 -10.97 -7.63
N GLU A 132 -17.91 -11.54 -6.87
CA GLU A 132 -19.26 -11.87 -7.36
C GLU A 132 -20.09 -10.64 -7.73
N TYR A 133 -19.94 -9.54 -6.99
CA TYR A 133 -20.60 -8.27 -7.26
C TYR A 133 -19.79 -7.31 -8.15
N ASN A 134 -18.67 -7.77 -8.72
CA ASN A 134 -17.76 -6.98 -9.54
C ASN A 134 -17.35 -5.64 -8.88
N ARG A 135 -17.05 -5.69 -7.57
CA ARG A 135 -16.55 -4.56 -6.78
C ARG A 135 -15.06 -4.74 -6.54
N GLU A 136 -14.30 -3.65 -6.58
CA GLU A 136 -12.89 -3.69 -6.21
C GLU A 136 -12.71 -3.89 -4.70
N ASN A 137 -13.61 -3.32 -3.90
CA ASN A 137 -13.59 -3.40 -2.45
C ASN A 137 -14.98 -3.16 -1.84
N CYS A 138 -15.07 -3.29 -0.51
CA CYS A 138 -16.32 -3.11 0.23
C CYS A 138 -16.73 -1.65 0.46
N GLY A 139 -15.94 -0.65 0.08
CA GLY A 139 -16.16 0.75 0.46
C GLY A 139 -17.52 1.31 0.02
N SER A 140 -18.04 0.88 -1.14
CA SER A 140 -19.38 1.25 -1.63
C SER A 140 -20.50 0.28 -1.20
N CYS A 141 -20.22 -0.65 -0.29
CA CYS A 141 -21.19 -1.61 0.18
C CYS A 141 -22.09 -0.97 1.26
N PRO A 142 -23.42 -0.96 1.08
CA PRO A 142 -24.34 -0.38 2.07
C PRO A 142 -24.31 -1.13 3.42
N ASP A 143 -23.91 -2.40 3.39
CA ASP A 143 -23.81 -3.23 4.58
C ASP A 143 -22.42 -3.18 5.24
N LEU A 144 -21.51 -2.27 4.86
CA LEU A 144 -20.17 -2.20 5.46
C LEU A 144 -20.21 -1.56 6.87
N PRO A 145 -19.61 -2.19 7.90
CA PRO A 145 -19.07 -3.56 7.94
C PRO A 145 -20.18 -4.61 8.12
N CYS A 146 -20.14 -5.67 7.32
CA CYS A 146 -21.11 -6.76 7.39
C CYS A 146 -20.57 -7.93 8.22
N ALA A 147 -21.40 -8.96 8.45
CA ALA A 147 -21.04 -10.17 9.20
C ALA A 147 -19.80 -10.94 8.68
N ARG A 148 -19.30 -10.64 7.46
CA ARG A 148 -18.07 -11.23 6.93
C ARG A 148 -16.79 -10.65 7.55
N PHE A 149 -16.88 -9.50 8.23
CA PHE A 149 -15.78 -8.92 9.00
C PHE A 149 -15.70 -9.60 10.37
N MET A 150 -15.13 -10.79 10.39
CA MET A 150 -14.97 -11.60 11.59
C MET A 150 -13.78 -11.11 12.43
N LYS A 151 -13.90 -11.22 13.76
CA LYS A 151 -12.80 -10.95 14.70
C LYS A 151 -11.76 -12.07 14.66
N ASP A 152 -10.49 -11.70 14.79
CA ASP A 152 -9.40 -12.64 15.05
C ASP A 152 -9.41 -13.00 16.54
N PRO A 153 -9.67 -14.28 16.91
CA PRO A 153 -9.74 -14.69 18.31
C PRO A 153 -8.37 -14.75 19.01
N THR A 154 -7.27 -14.48 18.30
CA THR A 154 -5.90 -14.52 18.84
C THR A 154 -5.40 -13.17 19.33
N ILE A 155 -6.15 -12.09 19.11
CA ILE A 155 -5.86 -10.73 19.55
C ILE A 155 -7.00 -10.17 20.40
N SER A 156 -6.78 -9.06 21.09
CA SER A 156 -7.79 -8.46 21.97
C SER A 156 -9.00 -7.91 21.20
N ASP A 157 -10.10 -7.67 21.90
CA ASP A 157 -11.28 -7.02 21.29
C ASP A 157 -10.96 -5.59 20.85
N GLU A 158 -10.18 -4.86 21.65
CA GLU A 158 -9.73 -3.51 21.33
C GLU A 158 -8.82 -3.49 20.10
N GLU A 159 -7.91 -4.46 19.97
CA GLU A 159 -7.07 -4.61 18.79
C GLU A 159 -7.89 -4.95 17.54
N ASN A 160 -8.89 -5.83 17.66
CA ASN A 160 -9.82 -6.12 16.59
C ASN A 160 -10.60 -4.88 16.14
N GLU A 161 -11.11 -4.08 17.08
CA GLU A 161 -11.85 -2.85 16.80
C GLU A 161 -10.96 -1.80 16.12
N ALA A 162 -9.73 -1.62 16.59
CA ALA A 162 -8.76 -0.72 15.97
C ALA A 162 -8.41 -1.16 14.53
N ASN A 163 -8.17 -2.45 14.31
CA ASN A 163 -7.91 -3.01 12.99
C ASN A 163 -9.11 -2.84 12.05
N LEU A 164 -10.33 -3.10 12.54
CA LEU A 164 -11.56 -2.89 11.77
C LEU A 164 -11.73 -1.42 11.40
N LYS A 165 -11.52 -0.50 12.34
CA LYS A 165 -11.57 0.94 12.07
C LYS A 165 -10.57 1.34 10.98
N GLN A 166 -9.31 0.91 11.10
CA GLN A 166 -8.29 1.21 10.10
C GLN A 166 -8.65 0.63 8.71
N MET A 167 -9.22 -0.57 8.66
CA MET A 167 -9.70 -1.15 7.41
C MET A 167 -10.83 -0.32 6.78
N ILE A 168 -11.78 0.16 7.58
CA ILE A 168 -12.88 1.02 7.09
C ILE A 168 -12.35 2.38 6.64
N ASP A 169 -11.46 3.00 7.41
CA ASP A 169 -10.82 4.27 7.03
C ASP A 169 -10.04 4.11 5.70
N ASN A 170 -9.30 3.01 5.53
CA ASN A 170 -8.64 2.70 4.28
C ASN A 170 -9.61 2.49 3.12
N LEU A 171 -10.88 2.15 3.35
CA LEU A 171 -11.87 2.03 2.28
C LEU A 171 -12.46 3.39 1.91
N SER A 172 -12.73 4.25 2.90
CA SER A 172 -13.34 5.57 2.67
C SER A 172 -12.46 6.51 1.86
N GLU A 173 -11.14 6.42 1.99
CA GLU A 173 -10.18 7.18 1.17
C GLU A 173 -10.25 6.87 -0.34
N PHE A 174 -10.86 5.73 -0.73
CA PHE A 174 -10.89 5.25 -2.12
C PHE A 174 -12.31 5.03 -2.67
N VAL A 175 -13.35 5.43 -1.93
CA VAL A 175 -14.70 5.56 -2.45
C VAL A 175 -14.83 6.96 -3.03
N LYS A 176 -14.77 7.08 -4.36
CA LYS A 176 -15.11 8.30 -5.09
C LYS A 176 -16.62 8.40 -5.29
#